data_AF-A0AB38G680-F1
#
_entry.id   AF-A0AB38G680-F1
#
_cell.length_a   1.000
_cell.length_b   1.000
_cell.length_c   1.000
_cell.angle_alpha   90.00
_cell.angle_beta   90.00
_cell.angle_gamma   90.00
#
_symmetry.space_group_name_H-M   'P 1'
#
loop_
_entity.id
_entity.type
_entity.pdbx_description
1 polymer ?
#
loop_
_entity_poly.entity_id
_entity_poly.type
_entity_poly.pdbx_seq_one_letter_code
_entity_poly.pdbx_strand_id
1 'polypeptide(L)' 'MADQRYQLNKQLTQMLKGGVIMDVTTPEQVRIAEAAGACAVMALERIPADI' A
#
# COMPACT_ATOMS: atom_id res chain seq x y z
N MET A 1 -6.05 8.29 25.27
CA MET A 1 -4.87 7.66 24.64
C MET A 1 -5.29 6.73 23.49
N ALA A 2 -6.08 5.69 23.73
CA ALA A 2 -6.56 4.76 22.68
C ALA A 2 -7.38 5.45 21.57
N ASP A 3 -8.30 6.35 21.94
CA ASP A 3 -9.15 7.06 20.96
C ASP A 3 -8.34 7.96 20.01
N GLN A 4 -7.27 8.60 20.49
CA GLN A 4 -6.44 9.46 19.67
C GLN A 4 -5.66 8.66 18.61
N ARG A 5 -5.15 7.48 18.97
CA ARG A 5 -4.47 6.57 18.02
C ARG A 5 -5.45 6.05 16.97
N TYR A 6 -6.67 5.74 17.38
CA TYR A 6 -7.71 5.30 16.45
C TYR A 6 -8.06 6.38 15.42
N GLN A 7 -8.29 7.62 15.87
CA GLN A 7 -8.62 8.72 14.95
C GLN A 7 -7.48 9.01 13.97
N LEU A 8 -6.23 8.97 14.44
CA LEU A 8 -5.06 9.14 13.57
C LEU A 8 -5.00 8.05 12.49
N ASN A 9 -5.12 6.77 12.87
CA ASN A 9 -5.10 5.67 11.92
C ASN A 9 -6.23 5.80 10.88
N LYS A 10 -7.43 6.17 11.34
CA LYS A 10 -8.58 6.38 10.45
C LYS A 10 -8.29 7.46 9.40
N GLN A 11 -7.67 8.57 9.80
CA GLN A 11 -7.29 9.66 8.89
C GLN A 11 -6.21 9.23 7.91
N LEU A 12 -5.19 8.48 8.35
CA LEU A 12 -4.16 7.93 7.47
C LEU A 12 -4.77 7.04 6.37
N THR A 13 -5.74 6.20 6.72
CA THR A 13 -6.45 5.39 5.72
C THR A 13 -7.26 6.23 4.72
N GLN A 14 -7.80 7.38 5.14
CA GLN A 14 -8.48 8.28 4.20
C GLN A 14 -7.54 8.85 3.13
N MET A 15 -6.26 9.05 3.44
CA MET A 15 -5.28 9.57 2.49
C MET A 15 -4.98 8.59 1.35
N LEU A 16 -5.19 7.29 1.56
CA LEU A 16 -4.98 6.25 0.55
C LEU A 16 -6.24 5.96 -0.30
N LYS A 17 -7.37 6.61 0.03
CA LYS A 17 -8.64 6.38 -0.65
C LYS A 17 -8.56 6.76 -2.13
N GLY A 18 -8.93 5.83 -3.01
CA GLY A 18 -8.90 6.03 -4.46
C GLY A 18 -7.55 5.78 -5.11
N GLY A 19 -6.51 5.48 -4.33
CA GLY A 19 -5.23 5.01 -4.84
C GLY A 19 -5.19 3.49 -5.00
N VAL A 20 -4.15 3.00 -5.69
CA VAL A 20 -3.86 1.58 -5.86
C VAL A 20 -2.66 1.21 -4.98
N ILE A 21 -2.79 0.11 -4.23
CA ILE A 21 -1.67 -0.50 -3.49
C ILE A 21 -1.26 -1.75 -4.27
N MET A 22 0.00 -1.85 -4.69
CA MET A 22 0.49 -2.97 -5.51
C MET A 22 1.35 -3.94 -4.73
N ASP A 23 1.13 -5.24 -4.93
CA ASP A 23 2.00 -6.30 -4.42
C ASP A 23 3.31 -6.35 -5.21
N VAL A 24 4.44 -6.37 -4.51
CA VAL A 24 5.78 -6.41 -5.12
C VAL A 24 6.69 -7.37 -4.36
N THR A 25 7.58 -8.06 -5.07
CA THR A 25 8.57 -8.98 -4.50
C THR A 25 10.02 -8.54 -4.74
N THR A 26 10.24 -7.52 -5.57
CA THR A 26 11.58 -7.03 -5.93
C THR A 26 11.67 -5.50 -5.94
N PRO A 27 12.86 -4.91 -5.71
CA PRO A 27 13.08 -3.48 -5.82
C PRO A 27 12.79 -2.90 -7.22
N GLU A 28 12.94 -3.69 -8.26
CA GLU A 28 12.61 -3.28 -9.63
C GLU A 28 11.10 -3.08 -9.79
N GLN A 29 10.28 -4.00 -9.26
CA GLN A 29 8.83 -3.87 -9.25
C GLN A 29 8.35 -2.65 -8.46
N VAL A 30 9.06 -2.24 -7.39
CA VAL A 30 8.75 -0.99 -6.66
C VAL A 30 8.82 0.22 -7.59
N ARG A 31 9.87 0.31 -8.42
CA ARG A 31 10.03 1.42 -9.37
C ARG A 31 8.95 1.40 -10.45
N ILE A 32 8.56 0.20 -10.91
CA ILE A 32 7.47 0.04 -11.88
C ILE A 32 6.13 0.46 -11.27
N ALA A 33 5.84 0.05 -10.03
CA ALA A 33 4.62 0.39 -9.32
C ALA A 33 4.51 1.90 -9.05
N GLU A 34 5.61 2.54 -8.63
CA GLU A 34 5.69 3.99 -8.46
C GLU A 34 5.43 4.72 -9.79
N ALA A 35 6.09 4.30 -10.89
CA ALA A 35 5.89 4.88 -12.21
C ALA A 35 4.46 4.68 -12.75
N ALA A 36 3.80 3.58 -12.38
CA ALA A 36 2.41 3.30 -12.71
C ALA A 36 1.39 4.10 -11.87
N GLY A 37 1.86 4.87 -10.88
CA GLY A 37 1.00 5.71 -10.03
C GLY A 37 0.40 4.97 -8.82
N ALA A 38 1.02 3.88 -8.36
CA ALA A 38 0.63 3.25 -7.10
C ALA A 38 0.83 4.22 -5.93
N CYS A 39 -0.17 4.34 -5.05
CA CYS A 39 -0.09 5.22 -3.87
C CYS A 39 0.77 4.61 -2.75
N ALA A 40 0.88 3.28 -2.74
CA ALA A 40 1.75 2.51 -1.84
C ALA A 40 2.08 1.16 -2.48
N VAL A 41 3.05 0.44 -1.90
CA VAL A 41 3.40 -0.93 -2.28
C VAL A 41 3.32 -1.85 -1.06
N MET A 42 2.93 -3.10 -1.29
CA MET A 42 2.98 -4.18 -0.31
C MET A 42 4.12 -5.12 -0.68
N ALA A 43 5.17 -5.16 0.14
CA ALA A 43 6.31 -6.04 -0.07
C ALA A 43 5.99 -7.46 0.41
N LEU A 44 6.09 -8.44 -0.49
CA LEU A 44 5.77 -9.84 -0.24
C LEU A 44 6.96 -10.74 -0.60
N GLU A 45 7.03 -11.91 0.03
CA GLU A 45 7.96 -12.97 -0.37
C GLU A 45 7.50 -13.68 -1.66
N ARG A 46 6.19 -13.76 -1.87
CA ARG A 46 5.55 -14.35 -3.05
C ARG A 46 4.21 -13.67 -3.28
N ILE A 47 3.87 -13.42 -4.54
CA ILE A 47 2.53 -12.93 -4.90
C ILE A 47 1.52 -14.07 -4.65
N PRO A 48 0.42 -13.84 -3.92
CA PRO A 48 -0.65 -14.81 -3.79
C PRO A 48 -1.25 -15.03 -5.19
N ALA A 49 -0.97 -16.19 -5.77
CA ALA A 49 -1.48 -16.55 -7.08
C ALA A 49 -2.82 -17.26 -6.90
N ASP A 50 -3.90 -16.48 -7.03
CA ASP A 50 -5.21 -16.85 -7.59
C ASP A 50 -5.88 -15.53 -8.04
N ILE A 51 -6.10 -15.39 -9.36
CA ILE A 51 -6.76 -14.24 -10.01
C ILE A 51 -8.17 -14.66 -10.46
#